data_AF-A0A2R4JJS7-F1
#
_entry.id   AF-A0A2R4JJS7-F1
#
_cell.length_a   1.000
_cell.length_b   1.000
_cell.length_c   1.000
_cell.angle_alpha   90.00
_cell.angle_beta   90.00
_cell.angle_gamma   90.00
#
_symmetry.space_group_name_H-M   'P 1'
#
loop_
_entity.id
_entity.type
_entity.pdbx_description
1 polymer ?
#
loop_
_entity_poly.entity_id
_entity_poly.type
_entity_poly.pdbx_seq_one_letter_code
_entity_poly.pdbx_strand_id
1 'polypeptide(L)'
;MPKVSSVIVPYAVYLRVYEPLAAFPEPERTHWARYARRPDLPSYQDELRRSLAGLLPTPPVAAPVQESGDAFVTEVDGVLCVCPWRTRLRGWLALAELDEELPRPVLEAALPEVVRLQAAQDHERWLESNPDARPWIRMAVWQVPLHWFVLVSDEERAYEKGTGEVAPVLRYRTPMVQARRRVARSLRTLKDSMDEGPLVEGLLDVGRWLEEFHPRSLVELDYGGLVHVLPAGDLEDDHSARDVAEGIEALRTGDGAAAGEAYARLVERWRSVRDRRSAN
;
A
#
# COMPACT_ATOMS: atom_id res chain seq x y z
N MET A 1 -10.08 -3.55 -30.15
CA MET A 1 -9.61 -3.24 -28.79
C MET A 1 -10.42 -4.08 -27.83
N PRO A 2 -9.81 -4.89 -26.95
CA PRO A 2 -10.58 -5.61 -25.95
C PRO A 2 -11.32 -4.57 -25.10
N LYS A 3 -12.62 -4.80 -24.85
CA LYS A 3 -13.42 -3.96 -23.95
C LYS A 3 -12.69 -3.91 -22.62
N VAL A 4 -12.15 -2.74 -22.26
CA VAL A 4 -11.59 -2.52 -20.93
C VAL A 4 -12.75 -2.75 -19.97
N SER A 5 -12.62 -3.78 -19.12
CA SER A 5 -13.65 -4.12 -18.15
C SER A 5 -13.99 -2.88 -17.31
N SER A 6 -15.28 -2.60 -17.12
CA SER A 6 -15.77 -1.50 -16.27
C SER A 6 -15.71 -1.85 -14.78
N VAL A 7 -15.17 -3.02 -14.42
CA VAL A 7 -15.06 -3.47 -13.03
C VAL A 7 -14.11 -2.53 -12.28
N ILE A 8 -14.64 -1.93 -11.24
CA ILE A 8 -13.88 -1.19 -10.22
C ILE A 8 -13.54 -2.19 -9.13
N VAL A 9 -12.26 -2.31 -8.82
CA VAL A 9 -11.77 -3.15 -7.73
C VAL A 9 -11.71 -2.29 -6.46
N PRO A 10 -12.58 -2.52 -5.46
CA PRO A 10 -12.87 -1.48 -4.49
C PRO A 10 -12.23 -1.68 -3.11
N TYR A 11 -11.25 -2.56 -2.96
CA TYR A 11 -10.78 -2.97 -1.64
C TYR A 11 -9.30 -2.75 -1.37
N ALA A 12 -8.48 -2.44 -2.38
CA ALA A 12 -7.03 -2.32 -2.21
C ALA A 12 -6.62 -0.94 -1.72
N VAL A 13 -5.83 -0.89 -0.65
CA VAL A 13 -5.18 0.31 -0.11
C VAL A 13 -3.68 0.21 -0.40
N TYR A 14 -3.03 1.36 -0.61
CA TYR A 14 -1.62 1.41 -0.97
C TYR A 14 -0.82 2.30 -0.03
N LEU A 15 0.36 1.82 0.34
CA LEU A 15 1.44 2.64 0.84
C LEU A 15 2.53 2.66 -0.23
N ARG A 16 2.80 3.83 -0.82
CA ARG A 16 3.68 4.00 -1.97
C ARG A 16 4.86 4.90 -1.63
N VAL A 17 6.03 4.58 -2.18
CA VAL A 17 7.19 5.47 -2.18
C VAL A 17 7.48 5.94 -3.60
N TYR A 18 7.54 7.25 -3.78
CA TYR A 18 7.97 7.88 -5.03
C TYR A 18 9.40 8.38 -4.87
N GLU A 19 10.35 7.78 -5.58
CA GLU A 19 11.75 8.18 -5.54
C GLU A 19 12.10 9.18 -6.64
N PRO A 20 12.97 10.17 -6.39
CA PRO A 20 13.45 11.05 -7.44
C PRO A 20 14.21 10.25 -8.50
N LEU A 21 14.16 10.69 -9.77
CA LEU A 21 14.86 10.01 -10.87
C LEU A 21 16.36 9.74 -10.60
N ALA A 22 17.01 10.60 -9.80
CA ALA A 22 18.41 10.44 -9.42
C ALA A 22 18.69 9.16 -8.60
N ALA A 23 17.67 8.57 -7.96
CA ALA A 23 17.78 7.33 -7.20
C ALA A 23 17.88 6.08 -8.10
N PHE A 24 17.47 6.18 -9.36
CA PHE A 24 17.50 5.06 -10.30
C PHE A 24 18.84 5.02 -11.08
N PRO A 25 19.45 3.85 -11.29
CA PRO A 25 20.61 3.69 -12.17
C PRO A 25 20.20 3.75 -13.65
N GLU A 26 21.17 3.93 -14.55
CA GLU A 26 20.93 3.70 -15.98
C GLU A 26 20.92 2.19 -16.28
N PRO A 27 20.10 1.71 -17.23
CA PRO A 27 19.24 2.46 -18.15
C PRO A 27 17.84 2.79 -17.60
N GLU A 28 17.52 2.39 -16.37
CA GLU A 28 16.20 2.53 -15.76
C GLU A 28 15.79 4.00 -15.58
N ARG A 29 16.73 4.87 -15.19
CA ARG A 29 16.50 6.31 -15.12
C ARG A 29 16.04 6.90 -16.45
N THR A 30 16.74 6.60 -17.55
CA THR A 30 16.34 7.05 -18.89
C THR A 30 14.97 6.49 -19.30
N HIS A 31 14.70 5.23 -18.95
CA HIS A 31 13.40 4.63 -19.18
C HIS A 31 12.28 5.41 -18.46
N TRP A 32 12.43 5.67 -17.16
CA TRP A 32 11.42 6.39 -16.38
C TRP A 32 11.24 7.84 -16.80
N ALA A 33 12.34 8.54 -17.15
CA ALA A 33 12.25 9.89 -17.69
C ALA A 33 11.44 9.95 -19.00
N ARG A 34 11.56 8.93 -19.87
CA ARG A 34 10.74 8.81 -21.08
C ARG A 34 9.30 8.41 -20.75
N TYR A 35 9.13 7.46 -19.84
CA TYR A 35 7.82 6.96 -19.42
C TYR A 35 6.92 8.07 -18.89
N ALA A 36 7.45 8.92 -18.01
CA ALA A 36 6.70 10.02 -17.39
C ALA A 36 6.19 11.08 -18.38
N ARG A 37 6.73 11.12 -19.60
CA ARG A 37 6.28 12.05 -20.67
C ARG A 37 5.15 11.48 -21.53
N ARG A 38 4.69 10.26 -21.28
CA ARG A 38 3.57 9.68 -22.01
C ARG A 38 2.29 10.46 -21.70
N PRO A 39 1.40 10.66 -22.69
CA PRO A 39 0.15 11.41 -22.49
C PRO A 39 -0.80 10.70 -21.53
N ASP A 40 -0.83 9.36 -21.61
CA ASP A 40 -1.69 8.53 -20.79
C ASP A 40 -0.84 7.53 -20.00
N LEU A 41 -1.07 7.51 -18.69
CA LEU A 41 -0.47 6.58 -17.75
C LEU A 41 -1.56 5.72 -17.12
N PRO A 42 -1.34 4.40 -16.98
CA PRO A 42 -2.33 3.53 -16.40
C PRO A 42 -2.51 3.81 -14.90
N SER A 43 -3.74 3.61 -14.43
CA SER A 43 -4.12 3.77 -13.03
C SER A 43 -3.93 2.47 -12.25
N TYR A 44 -4.06 2.54 -10.92
CA TYR A 44 -4.08 1.34 -10.07
C TYR A 44 -5.25 0.41 -10.42
N GLN A 45 -6.37 0.94 -10.92
CA GLN A 45 -7.50 0.12 -11.39
C GLN A 45 -7.11 -0.68 -12.64
N ASP A 46 -6.29 -0.12 -13.53
CA ASP A 46 -5.79 -0.86 -14.70
C ASP A 46 -4.84 -1.98 -14.27
N GLU A 47 -3.99 -1.73 -13.28
CA GLU A 47 -3.16 -2.78 -12.67
C GLU A 47 -4.02 -3.92 -12.11
N LEU A 48 -4.99 -3.61 -11.25
CA LEU A 48 -5.83 -4.60 -10.59
C LEU A 48 -6.66 -5.40 -11.61
N ARG A 49 -7.22 -4.75 -12.64
CA ARG A 49 -7.95 -5.45 -13.70
C ARG A 49 -7.07 -6.41 -14.48
N ARG A 50 -5.81 -6.05 -14.76
CA ARG A 50 -4.85 -6.95 -15.41
C ARG A 50 -4.54 -8.15 -14.51
N SER A 51 -4.33 -7.94 -13.21
CA SER A 51 -4.10 -9.03 -12.25
C SER A 51 -5.30 -9.97 -12.15
N LEU A 52 -6.52 -9.45 -12.06
CA LEU A 52 -7.75 -10.26 -12.04
C LEU A 52 -7.96 -11.04 -13.34
N ALA A 53 -7.67 -10.43 -14.49
CA ALA A 53 -7.73 -11.11 -15.78
C ALA A 53 -6.72 -12.29 -15.85
N GLY A 54 -5.61 -12.21 -15.12
CA GLY A 54 -4.63 -13.28 -14.98
C GLY A 54 -5.18 -14.55 -14.31
N LEU A 55 -6.27 -14.47 -13.56
CA LEU A 55 -6.90 -15.61 -12.91
C LEU A 55 -7.87 -16.39 -13.81
N LEU A 56 -8.21 -15.85 -14.99
CA LEU A 56 -9.17 -16.46 -15.91
C LEU A 56 -8.65 -17.68 -16.69
N PRO A 57 -7.38 -17.75 -17.15
CA PRO A 57 -6.87 -18.89 -17.89
C PRO A 57 -6.78 -20.17 -17.05
N THR A 58 -6.70 -21.33 -17.71
CA THR A 58 -6.39 -22.62 -17.08
C THR A 58 -5.07 -23.17 -17.62
N PRO A 59 -3.99 -23.25 -16.81
CA PRO A 59 -3.91 -22.83 -15.41
C PRO A 59 -3.92 -21.30 -15.23
N PRO A 60 -4.31 -20.78 -14.04
CA PRO A 60 -4.28 -19.34 -13.75
C PRO A 60 -2.83 -18.82 -13.68
N VAL A 61 -2.66 -17.54 -13.99
CA VAL A 61 -1.38 -16.83 -13.92
C VAL A 61 -1.30 -16.12 -12.57
N ALA A 62 -0.65 -16.77 -11.59
CA ALA A 62 -0.55 -16.28 -10.22
C ALA A 62 0.25 -14.97 -10.08
N ALA A 63 1.28 -14.79 -10.91
CA ALA A 63 2.04 -13.55 -11.04
C ALA A 63 2.36 -13.29 -12.52
N PRO A 64 2.42 -12.03 -12.98
CA PRO A 64 2.81 -11.70 -14.35
C PRO A 64 4.12 -12.37 -14.78
N VAL A 65 4.19 -12.85 -16.02
CA VAL A 65 5.38 -13.54 -16.58
C VAL A 65 6.57 -12.60 -16.71
N GLN A 66 6.33 -11.30 -16.93
CA GLN A 66 7.35 -10.26 -17.02
C GLN A 66 7.04 -9.15 -16.03
N GLU A 67 8.08 -8.45 -15.60
CA GLU A 67 7.89 -7.30 -14.73
C GLU A 67 7.18 -6.16 -15.49
N SER A 68 6.33 -5.43 -14.77
CA SER A 68 5.62 -4.29 -15.32
C SER A 68 6.60 -3.18 -15.72
N GLY A 69 6.42 -2.65 -16.92
CA GLY A 69 7.07 -1.41 -17.38
C GLY A 69 6.29 -0.15 -17.00
N ASP A 70 5.33 -0.26 -16.08
CA ASP A 70 4.49 0.84 -15.61
C ASP A 70 4.88 1.33 -14.21
N ALA A 71 4.60 2.60 -13.94
CA ALA A 71 4.90 3.28 -12.69
C ALA A 71 3.87 4.37 -12.39
N PHE A 72 3.65 4.67 -11.11
CA PHE A 72 3.04 5.94 -10.73
C PHE A 72 4.09 7.04 -10.78
N VAL A 73 3.71 8.22 -11.24
CA VAL A 73 4.61 9.39 -11.31
C VAL A 73 3.96 10.58 -10.64
N THR A 74 4.78 11.41 -10.01
CA THR A 74 4.35 12.69 -9.44
C THR A 74 5.51 13.67 -9.51
N GLU A 75 5.21 14.95 -9.41
CA GLU A 75 6.21 15.99 -9.21
C GLU A 75 6.17 16.47 -7.76
N VAL A 76 7.34 16.69 -7.17
CA VAL A 76 7.51 17.27 -5.83
C VAL A 76 8.54 18.37 -5.94
N ASP A 77 8.13 19.63 -5.72
CA ASP A 77 9.01 20.81 -5.82
C ASP A 77 9.80 20.89 -7.14
N GLY A 78 9.15 20.60 -8.28
CA GLY A 78 9.79 20.59 -9.59
C GLY A 78 10.62 19.33 -9.90
N VAL A 79 10.68 18.35 -8.98
CA VAL A 79 11.42 17.11 -9.16
C VAL A 79 10.46 15.98 -9.51
N LEU A 80 10.70 15.35 -10.67
CA LEU A 80 10.00 14.14 -11.07
C LEU A 80 10.38 12.96 -10.16
N CYS A 81 9.36 12.41 -9.50
CA CYS A 81 9.44 11.24 -8.65
C CYS A 81 8.61 10.08 -9.22
N VAL A 82 9.12 8.87 -9.07
CA VAL A 82 8.60 7.66 -9.73
C VAL A 82 8.43 6.56 -8.69
N CYS A 83 7.30 5.86 -8.77
CA CYS A 83 6.96 4.70 -7.97
C CYS A 83 6.69 3.52 -8.91
N PRO A 84 7.71 2.73 -9.26
CA PRO A 84 7.55 1.55 -10.11
C PRO A 84 6.52 0.57 -9.56
N TRP A 85 5.67 0.02 -10.42
CA TRP A 85 4.63 -0.90 -9.98
C TRP A 85 5.19 -2.20 -9.40
N ARG A 86 6.26 -2.74 -10.00
CA ARG A 86 6.85 -4.04 -9.64
C ARG A 86 5.79 -5.13 -9.37
N THR A 87 4.78 -5.20 -10.25
CA THR A 87 3.59 -6.06 -10.09
C THR A 87 3.95 -7.53 -9.97
N ARG A 88 5.00 -7.99 -10.68
CA ARG A 88 5.44 -9.38 -10.61
C ARG A 88 6.02 -9.71 -9.24
N LEU A 89 6.95 -8.88 -8.75
CA LEU A 89 7.51 -9.02 -7.41
C LEU A 89 6.43 -8.97 -6.34
N ARG A 90 5.54 -7.97 -6.40
CA ARG A 90 4.43 -7.87 -5.43
C ARG A 90 3.48 -9.06 -5.49
N GLY A 91 3.24 -9.62 -6.67
CA GLY A 91 2.46 -10.85 -6.84
C GLY A 91 3.08 -12.03 -6.09
N TRP A 92 4.40 -12.24 -6.23
CA TRP A 92 5.10 -13.30 -5.50
C TRP A 92 5.08 -13.10 -3.98
N LEU A 93 5.30 -11.88 -3.49
CA LEU A 93 5.24 -11.58 -2.07
C LEU A 93 3.83 -11.83 -1.51
N ALA A 94 2.79 -11.42 -2.22
CA ALA A 94 1.40 -11.67 -1.82
C ALA A 94 1.03 -13.16 -1.83
N LEU A 95 1.61 -13.97 -2.73
CA LEU A 95 1.38 -15.42 -2.75
C LEU A 95 1.96 -16.13 -1.52
N ALA A 96 3.05 -15.63 -0.96
CA ALA A 96 3.68 -16.20 0.24
C ALA A 96 2.81 -16.04 1.49
N GLU A 97 1.95 -15.02 1.53
CA GLU A 97 1.05 -14.73 2.65
C GLU A 97 -0.35 -15.38 2.49
N LEU A 98 -0.62 -15.97 1.32
CA LEU A 98 -1.98 -16.35 0.92
C LEU A 98 -2.57 -17.53 1.69
N ASP A 99 -1.72 -18.45 2.16
CA ASP A 99 -2.13 -19.62 2.97
C ASP A 99 -2.71 -19.21 4.33
N GLU A 100 -2.34 -18.04 4.85
CA GLU A 100 -2.85 -17.50 6.12
C GLU A 100 -4.17 -16.73 5.92
N GLU A 101 -4.42 -16.21 4.72
CA GLU A 101 -5.55 -15.33 4.41
C GLU A 101 -6.79 -16.05 3.87
N LEU A 102 -6.63 -17.21 3.21
CA LEU A 102 -7.72 -17.91 2.54
C LEU A 102 -7.91 -19.35 3.03
N PRO A 103 -9.16 -19.82 3.20
CA PRO A 103 -9.43 -21.23 3.45
C PRO A 103 -8.89 -22.10 2.29
N ARG A 104 -8.23 -23.20 2.64
CA ARG A 104 -7.61 -24.12 1.67
C ARG A 104 -8.49 -24.48 0.46
N PRO A 105 -9.81 -24.78 0.60
CA PRO A 105 -10.64 -25.09 -0.56
C PRO A 105 -10.80 -23.93 -1.55
N VAL A 106 -10.87 -22.69 -1.05
CA VAL A 106 -10.94 -21.48 -1.88
C VAL A 106 -9.61 -21.28 -2.59
N LEU A 107 -8.51 -21.48 -1.86
CA LEU A 107 -7.17 -21.35 -2.39
C LEU A 107 -6.89 -22.37 -3.50
N GLU A 108 -7.20 -23.66 -3.29
CA GLU A 108 -7.03 -24.70 -4.30
C GLU A 108 -7.90 -24.47 -5.54
N ALA A 109 -9.10 -23.89 -5.38
CA ALA A 109 -9.97 -23.57 -6.50
C ALA A 109 -9.46 -22.38 -7.33
N ALA A 110 -8.94 -21.34 -6.67
CA ALA A 110 -8.48 -20.12 -7.33
C ALA A 110 -7.05 -20.24 -7.88
N LEU A 111 -6.16 -20.87 -7.12
CA LEU A 111 -4.73 -21.01 -7.39
C LEU A 111 -4.26 -22.40 -6.91
N PRO A 112 -4.37 -23.44 -7.76
CA PRO A 112 -3.99 -24.80 -7.42
C PRO A 112 -2.57 -24.90 -6.87
N GLU A 113 -2.31 -25.82 -5.94
CA GLU A 113 -1.00 -26.01 -5.29
C GLU A 113 0.18 -26.02 -6.26
N VAL A 114 0.05 -26.72 -7.40
CA VAL A 114 1.09 -26.78 -8.44
C VAL A 114 1.48 -25.41 -8.99
N VAL A 115 0.51 -24.50 -9.15
CA VAL A 115 0.76 -23.14 -9.64
C VAL A 115 1.47 -22.32 -8.56
N ARG A 116 1.07 -22.48 -7.29
CA ARG A 116 1.69 -21.77 -6.15
C ARG A 116 3.14 -22.20 -5.94
N LEU A 117 3.41 -23.50 -5.99
CA LEU A 117 4.77 -24.05 -5.90
C LEU A 117 5.64 -23.59 -7.07
N GLN A 118 5.11 -23.57 -8.30
CA GLN A 118 5.84 -23.05 -9.45
C GLN A 118 6.17 -21.56 -9.29
N ALA A 119 5.22 -20.76 -8.82
CA ALA A 119 5.43 -19.33 -8.57
C ALA A 119 6.49 -19.07 -7.50
N ALA A 120 6.51 -19.86 -6.42
CA ALA A 120 7.54 -19.80 -5.39
C ALA A 120 8.94 -20.12 -5.95
N GLN A 121 9.07 -21.20 -6.72
CA GLN A 121 10.34 -21.57 -7.38
C GLN A 121 10.80 -20.51 -8.40
N ASP A 122 9.87 -19.91 -9.13
CA ASP A 122 10.18 -18.81 -10.06
C ASP A 122 10.69 -17.57 -9.32
N HIS A 123 10.09 -17.26 -8.16
CA HIS A 123 10.52 -16.17 -7.32
C HIS A 123 11.93 -16.40 -6.76
N GLU A 124 12.20 -17.58 -6.22
CA GLU A 124 13.53 -17.95 -5.69
C GLU A 124 14.62 -17.80 -6.76
N ARG A 125 14.40 -18.37 -7.96
CA ARG A 125 15.35 -18.25 -9.08
C ARG A 125 15.53 -16.80 -9.54
N TRP A 126 14.46 -16.02 -9.51
CA TRP A 126 14.54 -14.61 -9.89
C TRP A 126 15.34 -13.79 -8.87
N LEU A 127 15.18 -14.06 -7.57
CA LEU A 127 15.91 -13.39 -6.49
C LEU A 127 17.42 -13.63 -6.57
N GLU A 128 17.88 -14.80 -7.02
CA GLU A 128 19.32 -15.08 -7.22
C GLU A 128 19.98 -14.05 -8.16
N SER A 129 19.24 -13.58 -9.17
CA SER A 129 19.72 -12.57 -10.12
C SER A 129 19.36 -11.13 -9.71
N ASN A 130 18.52 -10.95 -8.69
CA ASN A 130 17.99 -9.65 -8.26
C ASN A 130 17.99 -9.53 -6.72
N PRO A 131 19.15 -9.68 -6.05
CA PRO A 131 19.23 -9.76 -4.59
C PRO A 131 18.77 -8.46 -3.89
N ASP A 132 18.91 -7.31 -4.56
CA ASP A 132 18.53 -5.99 -4.03
C ASP A 132 17.12 -5.56 -4.45
N ALA A 133 16.32 -6.48 -5.00
CA ALA A 133 14.96 -6.19 -5.42
C ALA A 133 14.07 -5.85 -4.22
N ARG A 134 13.33 -4.75 -4.35
CA ARG A 134 12.37 -4.30 -3.34
C ARG A 134 11.08 -3.79 -3.99
N PRO A 135 9.92 -3.91 -3.33
CA PRO A 135 8.69 -3.28 -3.79
C PRO A 135 8.62 -1.82 -3.34
N TRP A 136 8.27 -0.90 -4.26
CA TRP A 136 7.96 0.50 -3.93
C TRP A 136 6.56 0.71 -3.36
N ILE A 137 5.75 -0.35 -3.35
CA ILE A 137 4.34 -0.33 -2.99
C ILE A 137 4.09 -1.47 -2.02
N ARG A 138 3.56 -1.15 -0.84
CA ARG A 138 2.91 -2.11 0.05
C ARG A 138 1.40 -2.00 -0.12
N MET A 139 0.70 -3.12 0.02
CA MET A 139 -0.74 -3.22 -0.19
C MET A 139 -1.41 -3.80 1.05
N ALA A 140 -2.63 -3.34 1.31
CA ALA A 140 -3.54 -3.99 2.24
C ALA A 140 -4.93 -4.06 1.59
N VAL A 141 -5.79 -4.95 2.05
CA VAL A 141 -7.15 -5.08 1.55
C VAL A 141 -8.16 -4.89 2.68
N TRP A 142 -9.25 -4.18 2.40
CA TRP A 142 -10.38 -3.96 3.33
C TRP A 142 -10.04 -3.26 4.66
N GLN A 143 -8.81 -2.78 4.83
CA GLN A 143 -8.38 -1.98 5.98
C GLN A 143 -7.08 -1.24 5.65
N VAL A 144 -6.86 -0.12 6.33
CA VAL A 144 -5.53 0.52 6.39
C VAL A 144 -4.84 0.04 7.68
N PRO A 145 -3.66 -0.59 7.62
CA PRO A 145 -2.91 -0.96 8.81
C PRO A 145 -2.58 0.26 9.69
N LEU A 146 -2.81 0.17 11.00
CA LEU A 146 -2.64 1.30 11.91
C LEU A 146 -1.21 1.89 11.90
N HIS A 147 -0.19 1.03 11.75
CA HIS A 147 1.21 1.46 11.68
C HIS A 147 1.51 2.32 10.43
N TRP A 148 0.67 2.32 9.40
CA TRP A 148 0.82 3.22 8.24
C TRP A 148 0.40 4.65 8.56
N PHE A 149 -0.63 4.83 9.40
CA PHE A 149 -1.06 6.16 9.83
C PHE A 149 0.01 6.89 10.65
N VAL A 150 0.89 6.14 11.33
CA VAL A 150 2.04 6.71 12.06
C VAL A 150 2.97 7.52 11.13
N LEU A 151 3.01 7.18 9.85
CA LEU A 151 3.94 7.80 8.89
C LEU A 151 3.53 9.23 8.51
N VAL A 152 2.25 9.57 8.66
CA VAL A 152 1.64 10.79 8.16
C VAL A 152 1.04 11.61 9.30
N SER A 153 0.75 12.88 9.05
CA SER A 153 -0.09 13.68 9.95
C SER A 153 -1.42 14.04 9.27
N ASP A 154 -2.39 14.43 10.08
CA ASP A 154 -3.74 14.71 9.60
C ASP A 154 -3.78 15.94 8.67
N GLU A 155 -2.85 16.88 8.84
CA GLU A 155 -2.71 18.06 7.97
C GLU A 155 -2.20 17.71 6.56
N GLU A 156 -1.61 16.53 6.39
CA GLU A 156 -1.12 16.02 5.10
C GLU A 156 -2.22 15.30 4.30
N ARG A 157 -3.45 15.27 4.85
CA ARG A 157 -4.62 14.66 4.23
C ARG A 157 -5.14 15.49 3.07
N ALA A 158 -5.41 14.82 1.96
CA ALA A 158 -6.15 15.35 0.82
C ALA A 158 -7.35 14.43 0.55
N TYR A 159 -8.56 14.99 0.66
CA TYR A 159 -9.79 14.32 0.29
C TYR A 159 -10.52 15.11 -0.80
N GLU A 160 -10.81 14.44 -1.90
CA GLU A 160 -11.63 14.93 -2.99
C GLU A 160 -12.78 13.94 -3.19
N LYS A 161 -14.02 14.41 -3.01
CA LYS A 161 -15.23 13.58 -3.11
C LYS A 161 -15.47 12.98 -4.50
N GLY A 162 -14.71 13.42 -5.50
CA GLY A 162 -14.94 13.07 -6.90
C GLY A 162 -16.21 13.70 -7.47
N THR A 163 -16.43 13.48 -8.75
CA THR A 163 -17.64 13.85 -9.50
C THR A 163 -18.10 12.64 -10.30
N GLY A 164 -19.16 12.75 -11.10
CA GLY A 164 -19.58 11.66 -11.99
C GLY A 164 -18.50 11.25 -13.00
N GLU A 165 -17.53 12.12 -13.29
CA GLU A 165 -16.45 11.90 -14.26
C GLU A 165 -15.09 11.64 -13.60
N VAL A 166 -14.89 12.10 -12.36
CA VAL A 166 -13.63 12.00 -11.62
C VAL A 166 -13.83 11.12 -10.39
N ALA A 167 -13.07 10.05 -10.28
CA ALA A 167 -13.12 9.17 -9.11
C ALA A 167 -12.79 9.92 -7.81
N PRO A 168 -13.44 9.57 -6.69
CA PRO A 168 -13.03 10.09 -5.38
C PRO A 168 -11.60 9.68 -5.05
N VAL A 169 -10.92 10.53 -4.27
CA VAL A 169 -9.55 10.29 -3.80
C VAL A 169 -9.47 10.67 -2.33
N LEU A 170 -8.91 9.77 -1.51
CA LEU A 170 -8.48 10.09 -0.16
C LEU A 170 -7.04 9.58 0.00
N ARG A 171 -6.13 10.49 0.30
CA ARG A 171 -4.71 10.15 0.47
C ARG A 171 -4.02 11.08 1.45
N TYR A 172 -2.87 10.63 1.94
CA TYR A 172 -1.93 11.41 2.72
C TYR A 172 -0.57 11.39 2.02
N ARG A 173 0.12 12.53 1.96
CA ARG A 173 1.44 12.64 1.32
C ARG A 173 2.43 13.34 2.25
N THR A 174 3.55 12.67 2.54
CA THR A 174 4.58 13.17 3.45
C THR A 174 5.98 13.01 2.84
N PRO A 175 6.90 13.95 3.08
CA PRO A 175 8.32 13.73 2.79
C PRO A 175 8.87 12.52 3.57
N MET A 176 9.76 11.74 2.95
CA MET A 176 10.40 10.56 3.54
C MET A 176 11.08 10.87 4.89
N VAL A 177 11.75 12.02 4.99
CA VAL A 177 12.41 12.46 6.24
C VAL A 177 11.40 12.58 7.39
N GLN A 178 10.20 13.11 7.14
CA GLN A 178 9.18 13.24 8.17
C GLN A 178 8.58 11.88 8.54
N ALA A 179 8.32 11.01 7.57
CA ALA A 179 7.85 9.65 7.82
C ALA A 179 8.83 8.89 8.73
N ARG A 180 10.13 8.85 8.37
CA ARG A 180 11.17 8.20 9.19
C ARG A 180 11.29 8.81 10.58
N ARG A 181 11.19 10.14 10.71
CA ARG A 181 11.20 10.82 12.01
C ARG A 181 10.00 10.44 12.88
N ARG A 182 8.81 10.30 12.29
CA ARG A 182 7.61 9.85 13.01
C ARG A 182 7.77 8.40 13.47
N VAL A 183 8.22 7.50 12.59
CA VAL A 183 8.55 6.10 12.96
C VAL A 183 9.49 6.04 14.16
N ALA A 184 10.63 6.75 14.09
CA ALA A 184 11.63 6.70 15.16
C ALA A 184 11.10 7.23 16.50
N ARG A 185 10.29 8.30 16.48
CA ARG A 185 9.66 8.85 17.71
C ARG A 185 8.62 7.90 18.27
N SER A 186 7.73 7.39 17.43
CA SER A 186 6.66 6.49 17.85
C SER A 186 7.19 5.17 18.36
N LEU A 187 8.23 4.59 17.74
CA LEU A 187 8.89 3.39 18.24
C LEU A 187 9.50 3.59 19.62
N ARG A 188 10.08 4.77 19.90
CA ARG A 188 10.59 5.09 21.24
C ARG A 188 9.46 5.10 22.26
N THR A 189 8.39 5.85 21.98
CA THR A 189 7.22 5.94 22.87
C THR A 189 6.56 4.58 23.11
N LEU A 190 6.38 3.79 22.05
CA LEU A 190 5.74 2.48 22.17
C LEU A 190 6.61 1.52 23.00
N LYS A 191 7.93 1.44 22.75
CA LYS A 191 8.82 0.58 23.54
C LYS A 191 8.86 0.92 25.03
N ASP A 192 8.70 2.19 25.38
CA ASP A 192 8.65 2.62 26.78
C ASP A 192 7.31 2.28 27.46
N SER A 193 6.25 2.07 26.67
CA SER A 193 4.86 1.91 27.15
C SER A 193 4.33 0.47 27.01
N MET A 194 4.87 -0.31 26.09
CA MET A 194 4.48 -1.69 25.77
C MET A 194 5.71 -2.45 25.24
N ASP A 195 5.96 -3.65 25.78
CA ASP A 195 7.17 -4.43 25.41
C ASP A 195 7.10 -4.95 23.96
N GLU A 196 6.00 -5.61 23.59
CA GLU A 196 5.84 -6.26 22.28
C GLU A 196 4.38 -6.20 21.80
N GLY A 197 4.17 -6.23 20.48
CA GLY A 197 2.84 -6.34 19.89
C GLY A 197 2.78 -5.98 18.41
N PRO A 198 1.66 -6.31 17.73
CA PRO A 198 1.54 -6.18 16.27
C PRO A 198 1.78 -4.76 15.73
N LEU A 199 1.45 -3.73 16.53
CA LEU A 199 1.71 -2.34 16.18
C LEU A 199 3.21 -2.02 16.16
N VAL A 200 3.97 -2.51 17.15
CA VAL A 200 5.42 -2.30 17.26
C VAL A 200 6.13 -3.07 16.14
N GLU A 201 5.77 -4.33 15.91
CA GLU A 201 6.32 -5.16 14.85
C GLU A 201 6.06 -4.57 13.47
N GLY A 202 4.81 -4.19 13.18
CA GLY A 202 4.46 -3.54 11.91
C GLY A 202 5.16 -2.19 11.71
N LEU A 203 5.37 -1.42 12.78
CA LEU A 203 6.08 -0.15 12.70
C LEU A 203 7.60 -0.35 12.50
N LEU A 204 8.20 -1.37 13.11
CA LEU A 204 9.58 -1.77 12.83
C LEU A 204 9.74 -2.21 11.38
N ASP A 205 8.79 -3.00 10.89
CA ASP A 205 8.83 -3.52 9.53
C ASP A 205 8.70 -2.43 8.47
N VAL A 206 7.70 -1.55 8.59
CA VAL A 206 7.58 -0.42 7.68
C VAL A 206 8.75 0.56 7.82
N GLY A 207 9.32 0.70 9.02
CA GLY A 207 10.52 1.49 9.26
C GLY A 207 11.73 0.99 8.46
N ARG A 208 12.04 -0.30 8.55
CA ARG A 208 13.11 -0.94 7.76
C ARG A 208 12.89 -0.77 6.26
N TRP A 209 11.66 -1.01 5.80
CA TRP A 209 11.32 -0.82 4.39
C TRP A 209 11.54 0.62 3.93
N LEU A 210 11.13 1.61 4.73
CA LEU A 210 11.38 3.01 4.39
C LEU A 210 12.87 3.34 4.29
N GLU A 211 13.76 2.67 5.03
CA GLU A 211 15.21 2.89 5.01
C GLU A 211 15.87 2.53 3.67
N GLU A 212 15.26 1.64 2.90
CA GLU A 212 15.77 1.18 1.59
C GLU A 212 15.69 2.25 0.49
N PHE A 213 14.93 3.33 0.71
CA PHE A 213 14.66 4.36 -0.30
C PHE A 213 15.50 5.62 -0.12
N HIS A 214 15.59 6.41 -1.18
CA HIS A 214 16.27 7.69 -1.17
C HIS A 214 15.62 8.68 -0.16
N PRO A 215 16.39 9.48 0.60
CA PRO A 215 15.84 10.35 1.65
C PRO A 215 14.98 11.52 1.14
N ARG A 216 15.11 11.89 -0.14
CA ARG A 216 14.25 12.89 -0.82
C ARG A 216 13.00 12.31 -1.46
N SER A 217 12.66 11.06 -1.15
CA SER A 217 11.44 10.42 -1.66
C SER A 217 10.18 10.97 -0.99
N LEU A 218 9.04 10.77 -1.64
CA LEU A 218 7.71 11.05 -1.10
C LEU A 218 7.06 9.74 -0.67
N VAL A 219 6.45 9.70 0.50
CA VAL A 219 5.61 8.60 0.96
C VAL A 219 4.15 8.99 0.80
N GLU A 220 3.35 8.12 0.21
CA GLU A 220 1.92 8.30 0.01
C GLU A 220 1.16 7.14 0.64
N LEU A 221 0.21 7.44 1.53
CA LEU A 221 -0.85 6.52 1.92
C LEU A 221 -2.08 6.85 1.07
N ASP A 222 -2.49 5.94 0.19
CA ASP A 222 -3.62 6.10 -0.71
C ASP A 222 -4.70 5.07 -0.38
N TYR A 223 -5.92 5.54 -0.09
CA TYR A 223 -7.06 4.68 0.21
C TYR A 223 -7.48 3.83 -1.01
N GLY A 224 -7.01 4.20 -2.21
CA GLY A 224 -7.05 3.36 -3.40
C GLY A 224 -8.48 2.94 -3.74
N GLY A 225 -8.74 1.64 -3.70
CA GLY A 225 -10.05 1.04 -3.92
C GLY A 225 -11.10 1.44 -2.90
N LEU A 226 -10.73 1.68 -1.63
CA LEU A 226 -11.71 1.86 -0.54
C LEU A 226 -12.63 3.06 -0.75
N VAL A 227 -12.16 4.09 -1.45
CA VAL A 227 -12.95 5.28 -1.79
C VAL A 227 -14.19 4.96 -2.63
N HIS A 228 -14.23 3.79 -3.27
CA HIS A 228 -15.36 3.34 -4.09
C HIS A 228 -16.43 2.56 -3.31
N VAL A 229 -16.13 2.10 -2.09
CA VAL A 229 -17.07 1.36 -1.23
C VAL A 229 -17.47 2.11 0.03
N LEU A 230 -16.64 3.05 0.48
CA LEU A 230 -16.94 3.85 1.65
C LEU A 230 -17.86 5.03 1.29
N PRO A 231 -18.93 5.27 2.07
CA PRO A 231 -19.73 6.48 1.95
C PRO A 231 -18.86 7.74 2.02
N ALA A 232 -19.25 8.77 1.27
CA ALA A 232 -18.51 10.02 1.25
C ALA A 232 -18.41 10.69 2.63
N GLY A 233 -19.46 10.59 3.46
CA GLY A 233 -19.43 11.08 4.84
C GLY A 233 -18.39 10.34 5.70
N ASP A 234 -18.39 9.00 5.63
CA ASP A 234 -17.39 8.17 6.34
C ASP A 234 -15.95 8.53 5.93
N LEU A 235 -15.72 8.82 4.64
CA LEU A 235 -14.41 9.27 4.13
C LEU A 235 -14.07 10.69 4.60
N GLU A 236 -15.05 11.61 4.56
CA GLU A 236 -14.89 13.00 4.97
C GLU A 236 -14.52 13.12 6.45
N ASP A 237 -15.15 12.31 7.29
CA ASP A 237 -14.94 12.26 8.75
C ASP A 237 -13.77 11.33 9.16
N ASP A 238 -13.12 10.64 8.21
CA ASP A 238 -11.96 9.79 8.51
C ASP A 238 -10.71 10.64 8.78
N HIS A 239 -10.42 10.75 10.08
CA HIS A 239 -9.21 11.34 10.66
C HIS A 239 -8.37 10.31 11.43
N SER A 240 -8.24 9.09 10.88
CA SER A 240 -7.47 8.01 11.52
C SER A 240 -6.00 8.37 11.81
N ALA A 241 -5.38 9.22 10.98
CA ALA A 241 -4.03 9.73 11.24
C ALA A 241 -3.98 10.57 12.54
N ARG A 242 -5.02 11.40 12.78
CA ARG A 242 -5.15 12.19 14.01
C ARG A 242 -5.34 11.29 15.22
N ASP A 243 -6.26 10.32 15.14
CA ASP A 243 -6.54 9.40 16.25
C ASP A 243 -5.29 8.58 16.63
N VAL A 244 -4.50 8.11 15.66
CA VAL A 244 -3.23 7.41 15.94
C VAL A 244 -2.21 8.34 16.60
N ALA A 245 -2.09 9.59 16.14
CA ALA A 245 -1.18 10.56 16.73
C ALA A 245 -1.57 10.90 18.18
N GLU A 246 -2.86 11.10 18.45
CA GLU A 246 -3.39 11.32 19.80
C GLU A 246 -3.11 10.13 20.73
N GLY A 247 -3.32 8.90 20.24
CA GLY A 247 -3.04 7.69 21.02
C GLY A 247 -1.56 7.55 21.40
N ILE A 248 -0.65 7.80 20.45
CA ILE A 248 0.79 7.76 20.71
C ILE A 248 1.20 8.87 21.68
N GLU A 249 0.64 10.08 21.53
CA GLU A 249 0.95 11.20 22.42
C GLU A 249 0.45 10.95 23.85
N ALA A 250 -0.76 10.39 24.00
CA ALA A 250 -1.30 10.01 25.30
C ALA A 250 -0.43 8.96 26.01
N LEU A 251 0.06 7.94 25.28
CA LEU A 251 1.02 6.99 25.80
C LEU A 251 2.31 7.68 26.25
N ARG A 252 2.83 8.63 25.45
CA ARG A 252 4.04 9.41 25.78
C ARG A 252 3.90 10.19 27.09
N THR A 253 2.70 10.65 27.43
CA THR A 253 2.42 11.39 28.67
C THR A 253 1.94 10.50 29.83
N GLY A 254 1.87 9.18 29.61
CA GLY A 254 1.39 8.21 30.62
C GLY A 254 -0.13 8.19 30.81
N ASP A 255 -0.89 8.79 29.89
CA ASP A 255 -2.36 8.80 29.93
C ASP A 255 -2.92 7.58 29.17
N GLY A 256 -2.92 6.42 29.84
CA GLY A 256 -3.43 5.18 29.27
C GLY A 256 -4.93 5.22 28.96
N ALA A 257 -5.70 6.06 29.66
CA ALA A 257 -7.14 6.19 29.42
C ALA A 257 -7.40 6.90 28.08
N ALA A 258 -6.76 8.06 27.86
CA ALA A 258 -6.86 8.77 26.59
C ALA A 258 -6.32 7.95 25.41
N ALA A 259 -5.23 7.18 25.62
CA ALA A 259 -4.71 6.26 24.61
C ALA A 259 -5.73 5.16 24.24
N GLY A 260 -6.41 4.60 25.25
CA GLY A 260 -7.47 3.60 25.06
C GLY A 260 -8.68 4.15 24.31
N GLU A 261 -9.10 5.39 24.61
CA GLU A 261 -10.19 6.06 23.90
C GLU A 261 -9.86 6.30 22.43
N ALA A 262 -8.65 6.80 22.13
CA ALA A 262 -8.18 7.00 20.75
C ALA A 262 -8.14 5.67 19.97
N TYR A 263 -7.63 4.61 20.60
CA TYR A 263 -7.63 3.26 20.02
C TYR A 263 -9.05 2.72 19.78
N ALA A 264 -9.97 2.95 20.72
CA ALA A 264 -11.36 2.52 20.56
C ALA A 264 -12.05 3.18 19.36
N ARG A 265 -11.83 4.48 19.13
CA ARG A 265 -12.36 5.19 17.94
C ARG A 265 -11.86 4.57 16.63
N LEU A 266 -10.57 4.23 16.57
CA LEU A 266 -9.98 3.56 15.41
C LEU A 266 -10.59 2.18 15.18
N VAL A 267 -10.67 1.36 16.23
CA VAL A 267 -11.23 0.00 16.13
C VAL A 267 -12.69 0.05 15.68
N GLU A 268 -13.49 0.97 16.21
CA GLU A 268 -14.89 1.13 15.80
C GLU A 268 -15.00 1.51 14.32
N ARG A 269 -14.26 2.54 13.88
CA ARG A 269 -14.25 2.98 12.48
C ARG A 269 -13.90 1.84 11.53
N TRP A 270 -12.80 1.13 11.80
CA TRP A 270 -12.31 0.05 10.94
C TRP A 270 -13.10 -1.25 11.07
N ARG A 271 -13.86 -1.47 12.15
CA ARG A 271 -14.83 -2.58 12.23
C ARG A 271 -15.89 -2.45 11.14
N SER A 272 -16.47 -1.26 10.98
CA SER A 272 -17.49 -1.02 9.94
C SER A 272 -17.00 -1.30 8.51
N VAL A 273 -15.70 -1.08 8.25
CA VAL A 273 -15.08 -1.36 6.94
C VAL A 273 -14.89 -2.86 6.75
N ARG A 274 -14.44 -3.57 7.79
CA ARG A 274 -14.28 -5.04 7.76
C ARG A 274 -15.60 -5.77 7.60
N ASP A 275 -16.69 -5.28 8.20
CA ASP A 275 -18.01 -5.89 8.03
C ASP A 275 -18.47 -5.88 6.57
N ARG A 276 -18.01 -4.89 5.78
CA ARG A 276 -18.26 -4.84 4.32
C ARG A 276 -17.49 -5.92 3.54
N ARG A 277 -16.36 -6.43 4.04
CA ARG A 277 -15.67 -7.60 3.45
C ARG A 277 -16.54 -8.85 3.55
N SER A 278 -17.23 -9.03 4.67
CA SER A 278 -18.07 -10.21 4.92
C SER A 278 -19.42 -10.16 4.20
N ALA A 279 -19.85 -8.96 3.77
CA ALA A 279 -21.11 -8.74 3.07
C ALA A 279 -20.98 -8.82 1.52
N ASN A 280 -19.76 -8.86 0.99
CA ASN A 280 -19.44 -8.99 -0.44
C ASN A 280 -18.82 -10.35 -0.75
#